data_AF-A0A699T5F8-F1
#
_entry.id   AF-A0A699T5F8-F1
#
_cell.length_a   1.000
_cell.length_b   1.000
_cell.length_c   1.000
_cell.angle_alpha   90.00
_cell.angle_beta   90.00
_cell.angle_gamma   90.00
#
_symmetry.space_group_name_H-M   'P 1'
#
loop_
_entity.id
_entity.type
_entity.pdbx_description
1 polymer ?
#
loop_
_entity_poly.entity_id
_entity_poly.type
_entity_poly.pdbx_seq_one_letter_code
_entity_poly.pdbx_strand_id
1 'polypeptide(L)'
;VAGAREIVGSSMVQKYGIQCYNCKEYGLVARECQKPKRAKDAAYHREKMLLCKQEEAGIQLNAEQDDWKDDTDDESDDQELEAHYMYMAKLQQNDQNDEDADLAEKRELLASLIDKLKCEIDERKNCNTFLETSNKVLVEKLKTEIADFKNKNKSLTKANNKLSKENDLLFADFMKSKAELKRRDSIEYATEMELEC
;
A
#
# COMPACT_ATOMS: atom_id res chain seq x y z
N VAL A 1 -35.86 77.09 6.63
CA VAL A 1 -36.72 76.88 5.44
C VAL A 1 -36.48 75.45 4.98
N ALA A 2 -37.50 74.61 5.18
CA ALA A 2 -37.51 73.20 4.81
C ALA A 2 -37.70 73.06 3.30
N GLY A 3 -36.84 72.28 2.65
CA GLY A 3 -37.03 71.84 1.27
C GLY A 3 -37.65 70.45 1.29
N ALA A 4 -38.97 70.38 1.11
CA ALA A 4 -39.69 69.13 0.92
C ALA A 4 -39.27 68.49 -0.42
N ARG A 5 -38.75 67.25 -0.37
CA ARG A 5 -38.84 66.32 -1.50
C ARG A 5 -39.97 65.36 -1.17
N GLU A 6 -41.11 65.59 -1.80
CA GLU A 6 -42.26 64.70 -1.78
C GLU A 6 -41.85 63.31 -2.27
N ILE A 7 -41.99 62.30 -1.41
CA ILE A 7 -42.05 60.90 -1.82
C ILE A 7 -43.52 60.62 -2.13
N VAL A 8 -43.96 61.03 -3.32
CA VAL A 8 -45.27 60.68 -3.86
C VAL A 8 -45.26 59.17 -4.14
N GLY A 9 -46.07 58.42 -3.38
CA GLY A 9 -46.36 57.02 -3.67
C GLY A 9 -46.31 56.06 -2.47
N SER A 10 -45.97 56.52 -1.26
CA SER A 10 -45.93 55.77 0.02
C SER A 10 -47.27 55.17 0.51
N SER A 11 -48.31 55.04 -0.33
CA SER A 11 -49.64 54.59 0.12
C SER A 11 -50.00 53.15 -0.27
N MET A 12 -49.35 52.55 -1.28
CA MET A 12 -49.67 51.18 -1.71
C MET A 12 -48.72 50.08 -1.20
N VAL A 13 -47.61 50.43 -0.54
CA VAL A 13 -46.63 49.45 -0.03
C VAL A 13 -46.84 49.11 1.47
N GLN A 14 -47.59 49.93 2.22
CA GLN A 14 -47.86 49.69 3.65
C GLN A 14 -48.88 48.57 3.94
N LYS A 15 -49.56 48.01 2.94
CA LYS A 15 -50.62 47.00 3.15
C LYS A 15 -50.16 45.53 3.07
N TYR A 16 -48.98 45.27 2.50
CA TYR A 16 -48.39 43.94 2.39
C TYR A 16 -46.87 44.05 2.58
N GLY A 17 -46.43 44.30 3.82
CA GLY A 17 -44.99 44.41 4.11
C GLY A 17 -44.29 43.10 3.76
N ILE A 18 -43.20 43.18 2.99
CA ILE A 18 -42.32 42.03 2.76
C ILE A 18 -41.47 41.87 4.03
N GLN A 19 -41.32 40.65 4.53
CA GLN A 19 -40.49 40.41 5.70
C GLN A 19 -39.02 40.52 5.29
N CYS A 20 -38.33 41.52 5.81
CA CYS A 20 -36.93 41.75 5.48
C CYS A 20 -36.07 40.59 6.00
N TYR A 21 -35.29 39.94 5.15
CA TYR A 21 -34.44 38.80 5.55
C TYR A 21 -33.28 39.22 6.47
N ASN A 22 -32.88 40.49 6.37
CA ASN A 22 -31.81 41.07 7.18
C ASN A 22 -32.27 41.37 8.63
N CYS A 23 -33.42 42.03 8.84
CA CYS A 23 -33.90 42.43 10.18
C CYS A 23 -35.11 41.64 10.72
N LYS A 24 -35.65 40.71 9.92
CA LYS A 24 -36.82 39.85 10.20
C LYS A 24 -38.11 40.60 10.57
N GLU A 25 -38.17 41.91 10.33
CA GLU A 25 -39.38 42.75 10.49
C GLU A 25 -40.06 43.04 9.15
N TYR A 26 -41.35 43.36 9.18
CA TYR A 26 -42.14 43.70 7.99
C TYR A 26 -41.87 45.14 7.54
N GLY A 27 -41.33 45.34 6.34
CA GLY A 27 -40.86 46.66 5.89
C GLY A 27 -40.39 46.71 4.43
N LEU A 28 -39.37 47.54 4.17
CA LEU A 28 -38.70 47.67 2.86
C LEU A 28 -37.79 46.46 2.59
N VAL A 29 -37.39 46.31 1.32
CA VAL A 29 -36.51 45.24 0.85
C VAL A 29 -35.12 45.36 1.52
N ALA A 30 -34.38 44.25 1.70
CA ALA A 30 -33.09 44.18 2.41
C ALA A 30 -32.13 45.36 2.10
N ARG A 31 -32.00 45.73 0.83
CA ARG A 31 -31.14 46.82 0.33
C ARG A 31 -31.51 48.21 0.86
N GLU A 32 -32.77 48.44 1.22
CA GLU A 32 -33.29 49.72 1.73
C GLU A 32 -33.41 49.74 3.27
N CYS A 33 -33.01 48.65 3.94
CA CYS A 33 -33.10 48.51 5.38
C CYS A 33 -31.99 49.31 6.09
N GLN A 34 -32.36 50.35 6.84
CA GLN A 34 -31.42 51.19 7.59
C GLN A 34 -30.88 50.54 8.89
N LYS A 35 -31.19 49.25 9.14
CA LYS A 35 -30.74 48.52 10.34
C LYS A 35 -29.38 47.83 10.10
N PRO A 36 -28.60 47.56 11.17
CA PRO A 36 -27.34 46.84 11.05
C PRO A 36 -27.52 45.49 10.34
N LYS A 37 -26.56 45.11 9.51
CA LYS A 37 -26.57 43.82 8.81
C LYS A 37 -26.52 42.65 9.79
N ARG A 38 -27.23 41.57 9.46
CA ARG A 38 -27.22 40.30 10.20
C ARG A 38 -25.81 39.70 10.22
N ALA A 39 -25.44 39.07 11.34
CA ALA A 39 -24.19 38.33 11.43
C ALA A 39 -24.18 37.16 10.42
N LYS A 40 -23.06 37.01 9.69
CA LYS A 40 -22.81 35.92 8.73
C LYS A 40 -22.46 34.61 9.47
N ASP A 41 -23.38 34.15 10.29
CA ASP A 41 -23.23 32.91 11.06
C ASP A 41 -23.59 31.66 10.22
N ALA A 42 -23.41 30.47 10.80
CA ALA A 42 -23.76 29.22 10.13
C ALA A 42 -25.25 29.11 9.76
N ALA A 43 -26.16 29.84 10.41
CA ALA A 43 -27.58 29.83 10.06
C ALA A 43 -27.84 30.72 8.82
N TYR A 44 -27.18 31.87 8.75
CA TYR A 44 -27.18 32.76 7.58
C TYR A 44 -26.77 32.02 6.30
N HIS A 45 -25.62 31.35 6.33
CA HIS A 45 -25.10 30.61 5.16
C HIS A 45 -25.97 29.41 4.78
N ARG A 46 -26.56 28.72 5.77
CA ARG A 46 -27.51 27.61 5.51
C ARG A 46 -28.78 28.09 4.83
N GLU A 47 -29.34 29.21 5.27
CA GLU A 47 -30.55 29.81 4.69
C GLU A 47 -30.28 30.28 3.25
N LYS A 48 -29.13 30.92 2.99
CA LYS A 48 -28.69 31.32 1.64
C LYS A 48 -28.50 30.11 0.71
N MET A 49 -27.90 29.02 1.19
CA MET A 49 -27.78 27.77 0.44
C MET A 49 -29.11 27.15 0.03
N LEU A 50 -30.10 27.20 0.92
CA LEU A 50 -31.43 26.66 0.63
C LEU A 50 -32.12 27.45 -0.49
N LEU A 51 -31.92 28.77 -0.56
CA LEU A 51 -32.44 29.59 -1.65
C LEU A 51 -31.80 29.24 -3.00
N CYS A 52 -30.47 29.07 -3.05
CA CYS A 52 -29.79 28.62 -4.27
C CYS A 52 -30.34 27.28 -4.79
N LYS A 53 -30.60 26.33 -3.89
CA LYS A 53 -31.17 25.01 -4.26
C LYS A 53 -32.62 25.10 -4.73
N GLN A 54 -33.43 25.99 -4.15
CA GLN A 54 -34.81 26.20 -4.61
C GLN A 54 -34.82 26.69 -6.06
N GLU A 55 -33.93 27.61 -6.40
CA GLU A 55 -33.75 28.10 -7.76
C GLU A 55 -33.20 27.02 -8.71
N GLU A 56 -32.20 26.22 -8.28
CA GLU A 56 -31.71 25.05 -9.05
C GLU A 56 -32.84 24.04 -9.32
N ALA A 57 -33.77 23.88 -8.38
CA ALA A 57 -34.99 23.07 -8.53
C ALA A 57 -36.09 23.77 -9.36
N GLY A 58 -35.82 24.95 -9.92
CA GLY A 58 -36.74 25.72 -10.77
C GLY A 58 -37.85 26.47 -10.01
N ILE A 59 -37.73 26.62 -8.69
CA ILE A 59 -38.69 27.33 -7.86
C ILE A 59 -38.40 28.83 -7.93
N GLN A 60 -39.40 29.65 -8.29
CA GLN A 60 -39.26 31.10 -8.26
C GLN A 60 -39.12 31.61 -6.83
N LEU A 61 -38.03 32.33 -6.58
CA LEU A 61 -37.81 33.09 -5.35
C LEU A 61 -38.66 34.36 -5.37
N ASN A 62 -38.92 34.91 -4.19
CA ASN A 62 -39.58 36.22 -4.08
C ASN A 62 -38.55 37.36 -4.17
N ALA A 63 -39.04 38.57 -4.41
CA ALA A 63 -38.20 39.75 -4.66
C ALA A 63 -37.22 40.08 -3.51
N GLU A 64 -37.53 39.71 -2.27
CA GLU A 64 -36.63 39.90 -1.11
C GLU A 64 -35.56 38.83 -1.00
N GLN A 65 -35.91 37.57 -1.34
CA GLN A 65 -34.97 36.45 -1.35
C GLN A 65 -33.94 36.60 -2.47
N ASP A 66 -34.37 37.07 -3.64
CA ASP A 66 -33.48 37.37 -4.77
C ASP A 66 -32.55 38.54 -4.45
N ASP A 67 -33.07 39.64 -3.88
CA ASP A 67 -32.27 40.80 -3.48
C ASP A 67 -31.24 40.43 -2.40
N TRP A 68 -31.66 39.71 -1.36
CA TRP A 68 -30.79 39.28 -0.26
C TRP A 68 -29.69 38.29 -0.71
N LYS A 69 -29.96 37.48 -1.74
CA LYS A 69 -28.95 36.59 -2.32
C LYS A 69 -27.87 37.38 -3.06
N ASP A 70 -28.25 38.48 -3.72
CA ASP A 70 -27.37 39.34 -4.53
C ASP A 70 -26.68 40.45 -3.72
N ASP A 71 -26.96 40.56 -2.41
CA ASP A 71 -26.21 41.40 -1.47
C ASP A 71 -24.73 40.95 -1.40
N THR A 72 -23.98 41.39 -2.39
CA THR A 72 -22.53 41.27 -2.53
C THR A 72 -21.91 42.52 -1.93
N ASP A 73 -21.90 42.58 -0.60
CA ASP A 73 -21.00 43.50 0.10
C ASP A 73 -19.57 43.06 -0.23
N ASP A 74 -18.79 43.96 -0.81
CA ASP A 74 -17.46 43.75 -1.41
C ASP A 74 -16.37 43.49 -0.33
N GLU A 75 -16.56 42.48 0.50
CA GLU A 75 -15.60 41.98 1.48
C GLU A 75 -15.06 40.62 0.99
N SER A 76 -13.89 40.66 0.34
CA SER A 76 -13.22 39.49 -0.26
C SER A 76 -12.91 38.35 0.72
N ASP A 77 -12.89 38.63 2.03
CA ASP A 77 -12.50 37.68 3.06
C ASP A 77 -13.64 36.72 3.46
N ASP A 78 -14.88 37.01 3.06
CA ASP A 78 -16.05 36.20 3.43
C ASP A 78 -16.38 35.09 2.43
N GLN A 79 -15.81 35.13 1.22
CA GLN A 79 -16.14 34.17 0.16
C GLN A 79 -15.61 32.75 0.45
N GLU A 80 -14.43 32.65 1.06
CA GLU A 80 -13.83 31.37 1.47
C GLU A 80 -14.57 30.76 2.67
N LEU A 81 -14.98 31.60 3.63
CA LEU A 81 -15.74 31.18 4.80
C LEU A 81 -17.17 30.74 4.41
N GLU A 82 -17.81 31.47 3.51
CA GLU A 82 -19.10 31.10 2.91
C GLU A 82 -18.97 29.74 2.20
N ALA A 83 -17.98 29.55 1.32
CA ALA A 83 -17.76 28.27 0.64
C ALA A 83 -17.54 27.10 1.63
N HIS A 84 -16.80 27.33 2.71
CA HIS A 84 -16.56 26.34 3.76
C HIS A 84 -17.86 25.94 4.48
N TYR A 85 -18.70 26.90 4.90
CA TYR A 85 -19.98 26.60 5.54
C TYR A 85 -20.98 25.94 4.59
N MET A 86 -20.99 26.33 3.32
CA MET A 86 -21.81 25.69 2.28
C MET A 86 -21.43 24.22 2.06
N TYR A 87 -20.13 23.91 2.07
CA TYR A 87 -19.62 22.55 1.94
C TYR A 87 -20.00 21.68 3.16
N MET A 88 -19.82 22.20 4.37
CA MET A 88 -20.20 21.50 5.61
C MET A 88 -21.71 21.20 5.67
N ALA A 89 -22.54 22.12 5.20
CA ALA A 89 -24.00 21.93 5.12
C ALA A 89 -24.39 20.87 4.07
N LYS A 90 -23.67 20.77 2.94
CA LYS A 90 -23.87 19.70 1.95
C LYS A 90 -23.53 18.33 2.53
N LEU A 91 -22.41 18.22 3.26
CA LEU A 91 -22.02 16.95 3.90
C LEU A 91 -23.05 16.47 4.92
N GLN A 92 -23.57 17.37 5.76
CA GLN A 92 -24.60 17.02 6.76
C GLN A 92 -25.93 16.51 6.16
N GLN A 93 -26.21 16.78 4.88
CA GLN A 93 -27.42 16.30 4.20
C GLN A 93 -27.21 14.97 3.46
N ASN A 94 -25.98 14.62 3.08
CA ASN A 94 -25.71 13.36 2.36
C ASN A 94 -25.86 12.11 3.26
N ASP A 95 -25.84 12.26 4.58
CA ASP A 95 -26.07 11.16 5.53
C ASP A 95 -27.54 10.67 5.56
N GLN A 96 -28.46 11.30 4.83
CA GLN A 96 -29.90 11.02 4.90
C GLN A 96 -30.55 10.41 3.64
N ASN A 97 -29.81 10.12 2.57
CA ASN A 97 -30.39 9.57 1.34
C ASN A 97 -29.78 8.19 0.95
N ASP A 98 -30.54 7.12 1.21
CA ASP A 98 -30.62 5.82 0.51
C ASP A 98 -29.40 5.26 -0.28
N GLU A 99 -28.25 5.01 0.38
CA GLU A 99 -27.13 4.20 -0.15
C GLU A 99 -26.93 2.85 0.58
N ASP A 100 -27.94 2.33 1.29
CA ASP A 100 -27.78 1.16 2.18
C ASP A 100 -27.74 -0.20 1.43
N ALA A 101 -28.42 -0.33 0.29
CA ALA A 101 -28.49 -1.59 -0.48
C ALA A 101 -27.19 -1.91 -1.24
N ASP A 102 -26.57 -0.91 -1.88
CA ASP A 102 -25.31 -1.07 -2.62
C ASP A 102 -24.12 -1.32 -1.67
N LEU A 103 -24.21 -0.80 -0.44
CA LEU A 103 -23.24 -1.05 0.63
C LEU A 103 -23.31 -2.49 1.16
N ALA A 104 -24.51 -3.07 1.26
CA ALA A 104 -24.72 -4.43 1.73
C ALA A 104 -24.09 -5.48 0.79
N GLU A 105 -24.29 -5.34 -0.53
CA GLU A 105 -23.69 -6.22 -1.53
C GLU A 105 -22.16 -6.12 -1.53
N LYS A 106 -21.62 -4.90 -1.42
CA LYS A 106 -20.16 -4.68 -1.25
C LYS A 106 -19.61 -5.33 0.01
N ARG A 107 -20.35 -5.33 1.12
CA ARG A 107 -19.96 -6.00 2.38
C ARG A 107 -19.98 -7.52 2.24
N GLU A 108 -20.96 -8.09 1.55
CA GLU A 108 -21.06 -9.53 1.29
C GLU A 108 -19.91 -10.01 0.39
N LEU A 109 -19.62 -9.28 -0.70
CA LEU A 109 -18.48 -9.57 -1.57
C LEU A 109 -17.15 -9.47 -0.82
N LEU A 110 -16.99 -8.48 0.05
CA LEU A 110 -15.80 -8.32 0.89
C LEU A 110 -15.65 -9.51 1.86
N ALA A 111 -16.73 -9.97 2.48
CA ALA A 111 -16.71 -11.13 3.37
C ALA A 111 -16.28 -12.40 2.62
N SER A 112 -16.84 -12.64 1.43
CA SER A 112 -16.46 -13.77 0.56
C SER A 112 -15.00 -13.71 0.14
N LEU A 113 -14.49 -12.53 -0.21
CA LEU A 113 -13.08 -12.34 -0.56
C LEU A 113 -12.15 -12.58 0.64
N ILE A 114 -12.53 -12.10 1.82
CA ILE A 114 -11.78 -12.33 3.06
C ILE A 114 -11.70 -13.84 3.36
N ASP A 115 -12.80 -14.56 3.25
CA ASP A 115 -12.81 -16.01 3.53
C ASP A 115 -11.99 -16.79 2.49
N LYS A 116 -12.04 -16.40 1.21
CA LYS A 116 -11.16 -16.99 0.19
C LYS A 116 -9.68 -16.76 0.50
N LEU A 117 -9.30 -15.53 0.85
CA LEU A 117 -7.92 -15.21 1.21
C LEU A 117 -7.46 -15.96 2.45
N LYS A 118 -8.33 -16.16 3.46
CA LYS A 118 -8.00 -17.00 4.62
C LYS A 118 -7.71 -18.44 4.20
N CYS A 119 -8.57 -19.05 3.38
CA CYS A 119 -8.36 -20.41 2.88
C CYS A 119 -7.04 -20.53 2.11
N GLU A 120 -6.75 -19.61 1.18
CA GLU A 120 -5.49 -19.59 0.42
C GLU A 120 -4.28 -19.42 1.35
N ILE A 121 -4.36 -18.56 2.36
CA ILE A 121 -3.31 -18.37 3.36
C ILE A 121 -3.06 -19.67 4.13
N ASP A 122 -4.11 -20.37 4.55
CA ASP A 122 -3.98 -21.61 5.32
C ASP A 122 -3.42 -22.78 4.48
N GLU A 123 -3.83 -22.90 3.21
CA GLU A 123 -3.22 -23.83 2.25
C GLU A 123 -1.73 -23.53 2.05
N ARG A 124 -1.37 -22.25 1.88
CA ARG A 124 0.03 -21.82 1.71
C ARG A 124 0.86 -22.10 2.96
N LYS A 125 0.32 -21.89 4.16
CA LYS A 125 0.98 -22.26 5.42
C LYS A 125 1.23 -23.77 5.46
N ASN A 126 0.24 -24.59 5.11
CA ASN A 126 0.39 -26.05 5.11
C ASN A 126 1.51 -26.50 4.13
N CYS A 127 1.46 -26.04 2.88
CA CYS A 127 2.51 -26.31 1.90
C CYS A 127 3.90 -25.87 2.39
N ASN A 128 4.00 -24.71 3.05
CA ASN A 128 5.26 -24.25 3.62
C ASN A 128 5.77 -25.18 4.73
N THR A 129 4.91 -25.64 5.64
CA THR A 129 5.30 -26.61 6.69
C THR A 129 5.76 -27.95 6.12
N PHE A 130 5.14 -28.42 5.03
CA PHE A 130 5.56 -29.63 4.32
C PHE A 130 6.96 -29.46 3.70
N LEU A 131 7.18 -28.33 3.02
CA LEU A 131 8.49 -28.01 2.43
C LEU A 131 9.57 -27.85 3.49
N GLU A 132 9.29 -27.18 4.60
CA GLU A 132 10.22 -27.05 5.73
C GLU A 132 10.61 -28.41 6.31
N THR A 133 9.63 -29.30 6.51
CA THR A 133 9.88 -30.66 7.01
C THR A 133 10.71 -31.47 6.02
N SER A 134 10.37 -31.43 4.73
CA SER A 134 11.08 -32.15 3.68
C SER A 134 12.52 -31.65 3.53
N ASN A 135 12.73 -30.33 3.52
CA ASN A 135 14.05 -29.71 3.48
C ASN A 135 14.89 -30.09 4.70
N LYS A 136 14.29 -30.13 5.90
CA LYS A 136 14.98 -30.58 7.12
C LYS A 136 15.45 -32.04 7.00
N VAL A 137 14.60 -32.95 6.51
CA VAL A 137 14.97 -34.35 6.28
C VAL A 137 16.10 -34.48 5.26
N LEU A 138 16.04 -33.72 4.15
CA LEU A 138 17.09 -33.71 3.13
C LEU A 138 18.43 -33.21 3.68
N VAL A 139 18.43 -32.17 4.50
CA VAL A 139 19.64 -31.64 5.14
C VAL A 139 20.28 -32.68 6.05
N GLU A 140 19.51 -33.39 6.87
CA GLU A 140 20.05 -34.43 7.74
C GLU A 140 20.60 -35.63 6.94
N LYS A 141 19.94 -36.00 5.83
CA LYS A 141 20.43 -37.04 4.93
C LYS A 141 21.78 -36.63 4.30
N LEU A 142 21.89 -35.41 3.78
CA LEU A 142 23.13 -34.90 3.20
C LEU A 142 24.26 -34.81 4.23
N LYS A 143 23.97 -34.40 5.47
CA LYS A 143 24.97 -34.41 6.56
C LYS A 143 25.52 -35.81 6.82
N THR A 144 24.64 -36.81 6.84
CA THR A 144 25.02 -38.22 7.06
C THR A 144 25.90 -38.73 5.91
N GLU A 145 25.48 -38.51 4.67
CA GLU A 145 26.26 -38.91 3.49
C GLU A 145 27.64 -38.24 3.46
N ILE A 146 27.73 -36.95 3.78
CA ILE A 146 29.01 -36.22 3.87
C ILE A 146 29.92 -36.83 4.94
N ALA A 147 29.37 -37.22 6.10
CA ALA A 147 30.13 -37.86 7.17
C ALA A 147 30.71 -39.21 6.71
N ASP A 148 29.90 -40.02 6.03
CA ASP A 148 30.31 -41.31 5.48
C ASP A 148 31.41 -41.14 4.43
N PHE A 149 31.25 -40.20 3.50
CA PHE A 149 32.27 -39.89 2.49
C PHE A 149 33.58 -39.43 3.13
N LYS A 150 33.52 -38.57 4.15
CA LYS A 150 34.72 -38.15 4.90
C LYS A 150 35.43 -39.34 5.54
N ASN A 151 34.69 -40.29 6.11
CA ASN A 151 35.28 -41.48 6.73
C ASN A 151 35.94 -42.39 5.68
N LYS A 152 35.25 -42.66 4.57
CA LYS A 152 35.80 -43.43 3.44
C LYS A 152 37.07 -42.78 2.88
N ASN A 153 37.07 -41.46 2.73
CA ASN A 153 38.23 -40.74 2.21
C ASN A 153 39.45 -40.87 3.14
N LYS A 154 39.27 -40.79 4.47
CA LYS A 154 40.34 -41.04 5.45
C LYS A 154 40.93 -42.44 5.30
N SER A 155 40.09 -43.46 5.17
CA SER A 155 40.52 -44.85 4.96
C SER A 155 41.31 -45.01 3.66
N LEU A 156 40.84 -44.40 2.57
CA LEU A 156 41.56 -44.39 1.28
C LEU A 156 42.92 -43.71 1.39
N THR A 157 43.02 -42.55 2.04
CA THR A 157 44.31 -41.88 2.26
C THR A 157 45.29 -42.79 3.00
N LYS A 158 44.84 -43.51 4.05
CA LYS A 158 45.69 -44.46 4.79
C LYS A 158 46.15 -45.62 3.91
N ALA A 159 45.26 -46.18 3.08
CA ALA A 159 45.59 -47.26 2.16
C ALA A 159 46.60 -46.80 1.08
N ASN A 160 46.38 -45.63 0.48
CA ASN A 160 47.29 -45.05 -0.51
C ASN A 160 48.69 -44.80 0.06
N ASN A 161 48.77 -44.26 1.28
CA ASN A 161 50.07 -44.05 1.94
C ASN A 161 50.79 -45.38 2.21
N LYS A 162 50.06 -46.47 2.51
CA LYS A 162 50.65 -47.79 2.69
C LYS A 162 51.16 -48.36 1.36
N LEU A 163 50.35 -48.30 0.31
CA LEU A 163 50.71 -48.73 -1.03
C LEU A 163 51.93 -47.97 -1.56
N SER A 164 52.02 -46.66 -1.32
CA SER A 164 53.19 -45.86 -1.71
C SER A 164 54.48 -46.44 -1.11
N LYS A 165 54.47 -46.77 0.20
CA LYS A 165 55.64 -47.35 0.87
C LYS A 165 56.01 -48.73 0.33
N GLU A 166 55.02 -49.58 0.08
CA GLU A 166 55.26 -50.90 -0.53
C GLU A 166 55.84 -50.77 -1.95
N ASN A 167 55.36 -49.80 -2.72
CA ASN A 167 55.87 -49.53 -4.06
C ASN A 167 57.32 -49.03 -4.04
N ASP A 168 57.66 -48.15 -3.09
CA ASP A 168 59.04 -47.68 -2.90
C ASP A 168 59.99 -48.84 -2.54
N LEU A 169 59.54 -49.76 -1.67
CA LEU A 169 60.31 -50.96 -1.30
C LEU A 169 60.51 -51.90 -2.49
N LEU A 170 59.44 -52.21 -3.24
CA LEU A 170 59.50 -53.05 -4.42
C LEU A 170 60.43 -52.47 -5.49
N PHE A 171 60.40 -51.14 -5.66
CA PHE A 171 61.31 -50.46 -6.59
C PHE A 171 62.77 -50.60 -6.16
N ALA A 172 63.07 -50.45 -4.86
CA ALA A 172 64.42 -50.64 -4.33
C ALA A 172 64.91 -52.09 -4.54
N ASP A 173 64.06 -53.09 -4.26
CA ASP A 173 64.37 -54.51 -4.46
C ASP A 173 64.61 -54.83 -5.95
N PHE A 174 63.79 -54.28 -6.84
CA PHE A 174 63.97 -54.40 -8.29
C PHE A 174 65.32 -53.84 -8.74
N MET A 175 65.68 -52.65 -8.28
CA MET A 175 66.96 -52.02 -8.64
C MET A 175 68.16 -52.81 -8.13
N LYS A 176 68.05 -53.41 -6.93
CA LYS A 176 69.08 -54.31 -6.38
C LYS A 176 69.22 -55.58 -7.20
N SER A 177 68.12 -56.26 -7.50
CA SER A 177 68.11 -57.48 -8.34
C SER A 177 68.69 -57.21 -9.73
N LYS A 178 68.36 -56.06 -10.34
CA LYS A 178 68.93 -55.62 -11.61
C LYS A 178 70.45 -55.42 -11.54
N ALA A 179 70.98 -54.91 -10.44
CA ALA A 179 72.42 -54.76 -10.25
C ALA A 179 73.12 -56.11 -10.05
N GLU A 180 72.50 -57.04 -9.30
CA GLU A 180 73.00 -58.39 -9.10
C GLU A 180 73.05 -59.20 -10.40
N LEU A 181 72.01 -59.10 -11.25
CA LEU A 181 71.98 -59.75 -12.56
C LEU A 181 73.16 -59.30 -13.42
N LYS A 182 73.39 -57.99 -13.56
CA LYS A 182 74.54 -57.45 -14.30
C LYS A 182 75.88 -57.99 -13.79
N ARG A 183 76.02 -58.17 -12.47
CA ARG A 183 77.23 -58.77 -11.88
C ARG A 183 77.37 -60.25 -12.27
N ARG A 184 76.29 -61.02 -12.27
CA ARG A 184 76.30 -62.43 -12.69
C ARG A 184 76.68 -62.56 -14.15
N ASP A 185 76.04 -61.79 -15.03
CA ASP A 185 76.34 -61.79 -16.48
C ASP A 185 77.83 -61.48 -16.73
N SER A 186 78.40 -60.53 -15.98
CA SER A 186 79.82 -60.19 -16.08
C SER A 186 80.74 -61.32 -15.61
N ILE A 187 80.35 -62.05 -14.56
CA ILE A 187 81.13 -63.19 -14.04
C ILE A 187 81.06 -64.36 -15.02
N GLU A 188 79.86 -64.67 -15.51
CA GLU A 188 79.63 -65.75 -16.49
C GLU A 188 80.47 -65.54 -17.75
N TYR A 189 80.42 -64.32 -18.32
CA TYR A 189 81.25 -63.94 -19.45
C TYR A 189 82.77 -64.11 -19.18
N ALA A 190 83.23 -63.75 -17.98
CA ALA A 190 84.64 -63.91 -17.61
C ALA A 190 85.04 -65.39 -17.47
N THR A 191 84.17 -66.21 -16.86
CA THR A 191 84.43 -67.66 -16.70
C THR A 191 84.42 -68.41 -18.02
N GLU A 192 83.57 -68.02 -18.98
CA GLU A 192 83.57 -68.61 -20.33
C GLU A 192 84.90 -68.34 -21.04
N MET A 193 85.41 -67.09 -20.97
CA MET A 193 86.70 -66.72 -21.55
C MET A 193 87.90 -67.46 -20.95
N GLU A 194 87.89 -67.77 -19.65
CA GLU A 194 88.95 -68.53 -18.99
C GLU A 194 88.98 -70.02 -19.40
N LEU A 195 87.82 -70.60 -19.72
CA LEU A 195 87.71 -72.00 -20.16
C LEU A 195 88.08 -72.21 -21.63
N GLU A 196 87.97 -71.17 -22.46
CA GLU A 196 88.36 -71.20 -23.88
C GLU A 196 89.86 -70.96 -24.13
N CYS A 197 90.65 -70.58 -23.11
CA CYS A 197 92.10 -70.37 -23.19
C CYS A 197 92.91 -71.64 -22.90
#